data_AF-A0A6B3E6A7-F1
#
_entry.id   AF-A0A6B3E6A7-F1
#
_cell.length_a   1.000
_cell.length_b   1.000
_cell.length_c   1.000
_cell.angle_alpha   90.00
_cell.angle_beta   90.00
_cell.angle_gamma   90.00
#
_symmetry.space_group_name_H-M   'P 1'
#
loop_
_entity.id
_entity.type
_entity.pdbx_description
1 polymer ?
#
loop_
_entity_poly.entity_id
_entity_poly.type
_entity_poly.pdbx_seq_one_letter_code
_entity_poly.pdbx_strand_id
1 'polypeptide(L)'
;ERAIGPWAGFTAGWMFWMLLCVGVAAEAIGAASIMTGWFPGSPDWLWVALFMVLFCATNLSAVGNFGEFEFWFSALKVTAIAAFLVLAVLAIAGVLPGSDAPGARHLTGEGGFFPNGADGLVSGLLASVFAYGGLETVTIAAAESEHPARGVAKAVRTAMWRIAVFYVGSMAVIVTLVSWRDPEVST
;
A
#
# COMPACT_ATOMS: atom_id res chain seq x y z
N GLU A 1 -13.89 5.72 24.62
CA GLU A 1 -14.92 5.65 25.68
C GLU A 1 -14.50 4.82 26.89
N ARG A 2 -14.30 3.50 26.77
CA ARG A 2 -14.06 2.62 27.95
C ARG A 2 -12.73 2.82 28.68
N ALA A 3 -11.70 3.37 28.03
CA ALA A 3 -10.37 3.54 28.62
C ALA A 3 -10.06 4.99 29.06
N ILE A 4 -10.29 5.98 28.18
CA ILE A 4 -9.84 7.38 28.35
C ILE A 4 -11.02 8.36 28.47
N GLY A 5 -12.26 7.86 28.47
CA GLY A 5 -13.48 8.65 28.60
C GLY A 5 -14.19 8.99 27.27
N PRO A 6 -15.34 9.69 27.35
CA PRO A 6 -16.20 9.99 26.19
C PRO A 6 -15.57 10.95 25.17
N TRP A 7 -14.93 12.04 25.63
CA TRP A 7 -14.32 13.03 24.74
C TRP A 7 -13.25 12.42 23.84
N ALA A 8 -12.40 11.56 24.40
CA ALA A 8 -11.35 10.88 23.64
C ALA A 8 -11.93 9.92 22.58
N GLY A 9 -13.07 9.28 22.88
CA GLY A 9 -13.79 8.46 21.90
C GLY A 9 -14.33 9.29 20.75
N PHE A 10 -14.97 10.42 21.05
CA PHE A 10 -15.50 11.34 20.05
C PHE A 10 -14.40 11.88 19.14
N THR A 11 -13.31 12.39 19.72
CA THR A 11 -12.18 12.94 18.93
C THR A 11 -11.53 11.86 18.07
N ALA A 12 -11.25 10.68 18.63
CA ALA A 12 -10.65 9.57 17.87
C ALA A 12 -11.56 9.11 16.72
N GLY A 13 -12.88 9.08 16.93
CA GLY A 13 -13.85 8.75 15.88
C GLY A 13 -13.82 9.74 14.72
N TRP A 14 -13.79 11.05 15.00
CA TRP A 14 -13.67 12.07 13.95
C TRP A 14 -12.33 12.03 13.23
N MET A 15 -11.23 11.83 13.96
CA MET A 15 -9.91 11.68 13.35
C MET A 15 -9.87 10.45 12.44
N PHE A 16 -10.46 9.33 12.87
CA PHE A 16 -10.57 8.11 12.08
C PHE A 16 -11.43 8.31 10.83
N TRP A 17 -12.58 8.98 10.95
CA TRP A 17 -13.42 9.29 9.79
C TRP A 17 -12.69 10.17 8.77
N MET A 18 -12.01 11.22 9.23
CA MET A 18 -11.20 12.09 8.37
C MET A 18 -10.06 11.31 7.68
N LEU A 19 -9.39 10.41 8.41
CA LEU A 19 -8.36 9.53 7.86
C LEU A 19 -8.92 8.69 6.69
N LEU A 20 -10.10 8.10 6.86
CA LEU A 20 -10.75 7.32 5.80
C LEU A 20 -11.10 8.18 4.59
N CYS A 21 -11.65 9.38 4.78
CA CYS A 21 -11.97 10.28 3.67
C CYS A 21 -10.73 10.69 2.87
N VAL A 22 -9.64 11.02 3.55
CA VAL A 22 -8.37 11.39 2.91
C VAL A 22 -7.76 10.18 2.19
N GLY A 23 -7.82 8.99 2.79
CA GLY A 23 -7.33 7.75 2.18
C GLY A 23 -8.03 7.46 0.85
N VAL A 24 -9.36 7.50 0.81
CA VAL A 24 -10.14 7.28 -0.43
C VAL A 24 -9.79 8.31 -1.51
N ALA A 25 -9.62 9.58 -1.13
CA ALA A 25 -9.22 10.62 -2.07
C ALA A 25 -7.81 10.36 -2.66
N ALA A 26 -6.86 9.97 -1.81
CA ALA A 26 -5.50 9.66 -2.23
C ALA A 26 -5.45 8.44 -3.17
N GLU A 27 -6.19 7.37 -2.85
CA GLU A 27 -6.29 6.19 -3.72
C GLU A 27 -6.92 6.52 -5.09
N ALA A 28 -7.94 7.38 -5.12
CA ALA A 28 -8.57 7.80 -6.37
C ALA A 28 -7.63 8.62 -7.25
N ILE A 29 -6.82 9.51 -6.66
CA ILE A 29 -5.79 10.26 -7.38
C ILE A 29 -4.71 9.31 -7.91
N GLY A 30 -4.27 8.34 -7.10
CA GLY A 30 -3.32 7.31 -7.54
C GLY A 30 -3.85 6.50 -8.72
N ALA A 31 -5.10 6.06 -8.65
CA ALA A 31 -5.76 5.35 -9.76
C ALA A 31 -5.89 6.22 -11.01
N ALA A 32 -6.22 7.52 -10.86
CA ALA A 32 -6.29 8.46 -11.97
C ALA A 32 -4.93 8.66 -12.65
N SER A 33 -3.84 8.76 -11.88
CA SER A 33 -2.47 8.87 -12.41
C SER A 33 -2.09 7.64 -13.26
N ILE A 34 -2.46 6.44 -12.83
CA ILE A 34 -2.25 5.21 -13.63
C ILE A 34 -3.05 5.29 -14.93
N MET A 35 -4.32 5.71 -14.86
CA MET A 35 -5.19 5.79 -16.04
C MET A 35 -4.74 6.85 -17.04
N THR A 36 -4.25 8.00 -16.60
CA THR A 36 -3.71 9.03 -17.51
C THR A 36 -2.37 8.61 -18.12
N GLY A 37 -1.60 7.76 -17.43
CA GLY A 37 -0.46 7.07 -18.02
C GLY A 37 -0.84 6.13 -19.18
N TRP A 38 -1.98 5.43 -19.09
CA TRP A 38 -2.47 4.56 -20.17
C TRP A 38 -3.23 5.31 -21.27
N PHE A 39 -3.94 6.38 -20.91
CA PHE A 39 -4.75 7.21 -21.80
C PHE A 39 -4.26 8.65 -21.78
N PRO A 40 -3.09 8.93 -22.39
CA PRO A 40 -2.52 10.26 -22.42
C PRO A 40 -3.48 11.25 -23.11
N GLY A 41 -3.70 12.40 -22.48
CA GLY A 41 -4.63 13.45 -22.94
C GLY A 41 -6.01 13.44 -22.29
N SER A 42 -6.31 12.42 -21.48
CA SER A 42 -7.49 12.45 -20.59
C SER A 42 -7.20 13.23 -19.30
N PRO A 43 -8.14 14.04 -18.78
CA PRO A 43 -7.90 14.82 -17.57
C PRO A 43 -8.11 13.98 -16.29
N ASP A 44 -7.23 14.15 -15.31
CA ASP A 44 -7.24 13.39 -14.04
C ASP A 44 -8.60 13.42 -13.31
N TRP A 45 -9.25 14.59 -13.27
CA TRP A 45 -10.53 14.77 -12.58
C TRP A 45 -11.63 13.84 -13.13
N LEU A 46 -11.57 13.51 -14.42
CA LEU A 46 -12.55 12.64 -15.06
C LEU A 46 -12.44 11.23 -14.49
N TRP A 47 -11.21 10.71 -14.36
CA TRP A 47 -10.96 9.39 -13.80
C TRP A 47 -11.31 9.33 -12.31
N VAL A 48 -10.95 10.35 -11.54
CA VAL A 48 -11.34 10.46 -10.12
C VAL A 48 -12.87 10.42 -10.00
N ALA A 49 -13.59 11.25 -10.77
CA ALA A 49 -15.05 11.29 -10.75
C ALA A 49 -15.67 9.94 -11.14
N LEU A 50 -15.14 9.30 -12.19
CA LEU A 50 -15.60 8.00 -12.65
C LEU A 50 -15.43 6.90 -11.58
N PHE A 51 -14.26 6.82 -10.93
CA PHE A 51 -14.02 5.86 -9.85
C PHE A 51 -14.90 6.15 -8.63
N MET A 52 -15.10 7.41 -8.25
CA MET A 52 -15.98 7.78 -7.15
C MET A 52 -17.44 7.39 -7.41
N VAL A 53 -17.95 7.64 -8.62
CA VAL A 53 -19.31 7.23 -9.01
C VAL A 53 -19.44 5.72 -8.98
N LEU A 54 -18.47 4.99 -9.53
CA LEU A 54 -18.45 3.53 -9.52
C LEU A 54 -18.46 2.98 -8.09
N PHE A 55 -17.57 3.49 -7.23
CA PHE A 55 -17.50 3.07 -5.83
C PHE A 55 -18.79 3.36 -5.08
N CYS A 56 -19.38 4.54 -5.28
CA CYS A 56 -20.67 4.90 -4.69
C CYS A 56 -21.78 3.95 -5.16
N ALA A 57 -21.87 3.68 -6.46
CA ALA A 57 -22.85 2.76 -7.02
C ALA A 57 -22.70 1.33 -6.48
N THR A 58 -21.47 0.84 -6.36
CA THR A 58 -21.21 -0.48 -5.75
C THR A 58 -21.58 -0.52 -4.28
N ASN A 59 -21.27 0.53 -3.50
CA ASN A 59 -21.66 0.62 -2.09
C ASN A 59 -23.18 0.60 -1.90
N LEU A 60 -23.94 1.17 -2.82
CA LEU A 60 -25.41 1.17 -2.78
C LEU A 60 -26.03 -0.15 -3.25
N SER A 61 -25.33 -0.96 -4.05
CA SER A 61 -25.90 -2.14 -4.72
C SER A 61 -25.50 -3.47 -4.08
N ALA A 62 -24.37 -3.55 -3.36
CA ALA A 62 -23.67 -4.81 -3.10
C ALA A 62 -23.79 -5.37 -1.67
N VAL A 63 -24.94 -5.29 -1.01
CA VAL A 63 -25.09 -5.80 0.37
C VAL A 63 -24.98 -7.34 0.46
N GLY A 64 -25.22 -8.07 -0.64
CA GLY A 64 -25.21 -9.55 -0.66
C GLY A 64 -23.92 -10.23 -1.14
N ASN A 65 -23.15 -9.60 -2.04
CA ASN A 65 -22.01 -10.23 -2.72
C ASN A 65 -20.64 -9.69 -2.29
N PHE A 66 -20.59 -8.78 -1.32
CA PHE A 66 -19.36 -8.11 -0.90
C PHE A 66 -18.22 -9.08 -0.55
N GLY A 67 -18.54 -10.18 0.16
CA GLY A 67 -17.55 -11.18 0.57
C GLY A 67 -16.90 -11.94 -0.59
N GLU A 68 -17.66 -12.22 -1.66
CA GLU A 68 -17.08 -12.86 -2.86
C GLU A 68 -16.16 -11.90 -3.61
N PHE A 69 -16.57 -10.63 -3.76
CA PHE A 69 -15.71 -9.62 -4.37
C PHE A 69 -14.41 -9.44 -3.58
N GLU A 70 -14.50 -9.34 -2.26
CA GLU A 70 -13.33 -9.20 -1.39
C GLU A 70 -12.36 -10.38 -1.55
N PHE A 71 -12.89 -11.60 -1.66
CA PHE A 71 -12.09 -12.80 -1.92
C PHE A 71 -11.35 -12.71 -3.26
N TRP A 72 -12.06 -12.40 -4.35
CA TRP A 72 -11.46 -12.29 -5.69
C TRP A 72 -10.44 -11.16 -5.80
N PHE A 73 -10.73 -9.97 -5.24
CA PHE A 73 -9.78 -8.85 -5.21
C PHE A 73 -8.56 -9.16 -4.36
N SER A 74 -8.74 -9.87 -3.24
CA SER A 74 -7.61 -10.32 -2.41
C SER A 74 -6.75 -11.35 -3.14
N ALA A 75 -7.36 -12.29 -3.86
CA ALA A 75 -6.64 -13.28 -4.66
C ALA A 75 -5.85 -12.61 -5.80
N LEU A 76 -6.45 -11.66 -6.52
CA LEU A 76 -5.78 -10.87 -7.55
C LEU A 76 -4.56 -10.13 -6.97
N LYS A 77 -4.74 -9.44 -5.84
CA LYS A 77 -3.67 -8.68 -5.17
C LYS A 77 -2.49 -9.57 -4.80
N VAL A 78 -2.75 -10.69 -4.13
CA VAL A 78 -1.68 -11.62 -3.71
C VAL A 78 -0.97 -12.23 -4.92
N THR A 79 -1.72 -12.62 -5.95
CA THR A 79 -1.15 -13.20 -7.17
C THR A 79 -0.27 -12.19 -7.91
N ALA A 80 -0.72 -10.94 -8.04
CA ALA A 80 0.05 -9.87 -8.68
C ALA A 80 1.37 -9.59 -7.95
N ILE A 81 1.34 -9.46 -6.63
CA ILE A 81 2.56 -9.22 -5.83
C ILE A 81 3.49 -10.43 -5.89
N ALA A 82 2.97 -11.66 -5.80
CA ALA A 82 3.78 -12.86 -5.90
C ALA A 82 4.45 -12.98 -7.27
N ALA A 83 3.72 -12.73 -8.35
CA ALA A 83 4.26 -12.73 -9.71
C ALA A 83 5.36 -11.66 -9.87
N PHE A 84 5.12 -10.45 -9.38
CA PHE A 84 6.10 -9.38 -9.36
C PHE A 84 7.39 -9.79 -8.63
N LEU A 85 7.29 -10.31 -7.41
CA LEU A 85 8.45 -10.74 -6.62
C LEU A 85 9.26 -11.82 -7.33
N VAL A 86 8.60 -12.82 -7.93
CA VAL A 86 9.27 -13.89 -8.67
C VAL A 86 10.02 -13.33 -9.89
N LEU A 87 9.34 -12.54 -10.73
CA LEU A 87 9.95 -11.94 -11.92
C LEU A 87 11.14 -11.04 -11.56
N ALA A 88 10.99 -10.28 -10.49
CA ALA A 88 11.97 -9.32 -10.08
C ALA A 88 13.21 -10.00 -9.44
N VAL A 89 13.05 -11.09 -8.69
CA VAL A 89 14.18 -11.94 -8.27
C VAL A 89 14.88 -12.59 -9.47
N LEU A 90 14.13 -13.07 -10.47
CA LEU A 90 14.71 -13.61 -11.70
C LEU A 90 15.51 -12.55 -12.47
N ALA A 91 15.05 -11.29 -12.47
CA ALA A 91 15.74 -10.17 -13.09
C ALA A 91 17.05 -9.84 -12.35
N ILE A 92 17.04 -9.83 -11.01
CA ILE A 92 18.25 -9.65 -10.20
C ILE A 92 19.28 -10.76 -10.48
N ALA A 93 18.81 -12.00 -10.68
CA ALA A 93 19.66 -13.13 -11.01
C ALA A 93 20.17 -13.14 -12.46
N GLY A 94 19.76 -12.18 -13.31
CA GLY A 94 20.19 -12.09 -14.71
C GLY A 94 19.61 -13.17 -15.62
N VAL A 95 18.52 -13.83 -15.21
CA VAL A 95 17.89 -14.93 -15.95
C VAL A 95 16.96 -14.40 -17.05
N LEU A 96 16.51 -13.14 -16.95
CA LEU A 96 15.65 -12.52 -17.96
C LEU A 96 16.45 -11.96 -19.15
N PRO A 97 15.92 -12.12 -20.39
CA PRO A 97 16.57 -11.58 -21.58
C PRO A 97 16.60 -10.05 -21.54
N GLY A 98 17.79 -9.46 -21.70
CA GLY A 98 17.99 -8.01 -21.71
C GLY A 98 18.27 -7.37 -20.35
N SER A 99 18.32 -8.13 -19.24
CA SER A 99 18.77 -7.62 -17.93
C SER A 99 20.24 -7.94 -17.70
N ASP A 100 21.12 -6.93 -17.69
CA ASP A 100 22.42 -7.06 -17.03
C ASP A 100 22.13 -7.20 -15.53
N ALA A 101 22.58 -8.30 -14.90
CA ALA A 101 22.32 -8.56 -13.49
C ALA A 101 22.86 -7.39 -12.63
N PRO A 102 22.00 -6.52 -12.07
CA PRO A 102 22.46 -5.34 -11.35
C PRO A 102 23.13 -5.72 -10.02
N GLY A 103 22.87 -6.93 -9.52
CA GLY A 103 23.43 -7.44 -8.26
C GLY A 103 23.11 -6.51 -7.09
N ALA A 104 24.12 -6.17 -6.29
CA ALA A 104 23.99 -5.20 -5.19
C ALA A 104 24.39 -3.76 -5.60
N ARG A 105 24.63 -3.50 -6.89
CA ARG A 105 25.22 -2.23 -7.34
C ARG A 105 24.34 -1.02 -7.03
N HIS A 106 23.02 -1.13 -7.16
CA HIS A 106 22.09 -0.04 -6.83
C HIS A 106 21.86 0.13 -5.32
N LEU A 107 22.18 -0.88 -4.50
CA LEU A 107 22.07 -0.81 -3.05
C LEU A 107 23.28 -0.13 -2.38
N THR A 108 24.49 -0.46 -2.83
CA THR A 108 25.74 -0.01 -2.19
C THR A 108 26.57 0.90 -3.07
N GLY A 109 26.31 0.94 -4.38
CA GLY A 109 26.91 1.89 -5.32
C GLY A 109 26.09 3.19 -5.44
N GLU A 110 26.61 4.14 -6.21
CA GLU A 110 25.90 5.36 -6.63
C GLU A 110 25.45 6.34 -5.51
N GLY A 111 25.97 6.22 -4.29
CA GLY A 111 25.60 7.05 -3.14
C GLY A 111 25.55 6.29 -1.82
N GLY A 112 25.68 4.95 -1.87
CA GLY A 112 25.64 4.08 -0.69
C GLY A 112 24.20 3.76 -0.26
N PHE A 113 24.05 3.03 0.84
CA PHE A 113 22.73 2.59 1.33
C PHE A 113 21.82 3.75 1.78
N PHE A 114 22.40 4.92 2.07
CA PHE A 114 21.71 6.12 2.56
C PHE A 114 22.05 7.33 1.68
N PRO A 115 21.61 7.35 0.41
CA PRO A 115 22.01 8.40 -0.55
C PRO A 115 21.49 9.79 -0.15
N ASN A 116 20.33 9.85 0.53
CA ASN A 116 19.70 11.09 1.00
C ASN A 116 19.89 11.33 2.52
N GLY A 117 20.78 10.59 3.18
CA GLY A 117 21.05 10.74 4.61
C GLY A 117 19.82 10.52 5.51
N ALA A 118 19.86 11.09 6.72
CA ALA A 118 18.80 10.93 7.71
C ALA A 118 17.47 11.57 7.28
N ASP A 119 17.53 12.67 6.52
CA ASP A 119 16.33 13.36 6.04
C ASP A 119 15.54 12.49 5.07
N GLY A 120 16.22 11.76 4.18
CA GLY A 120 15.59 10.77 3.30
C GLY A 120 14.96 9.59 4.04
N LEU A 121 15.56 9.16 5.16
CA LEU A 121 14.95 8.14 6.02
C LEU A 121 13.66 8.64 6.66
N VAL A 122 13.67 9.86 7.19
CA VAL A 122 12.49 10.44 7.86
C VAL A 122 11.37 10.64 6.84
N SER A 123 11.65 11.19 5.66
CA SER A 123 10.64 11.38 4.62
C SER A 123 10.08 10.04 4.10
N GLY A 124 10.95 9.05 3.87
CA GLY A 124 10.56 7.70 3.48
C GLY A 124 9.71 7.00 4.55
N LEU A 125 10.05 7.18 5.83
CA LEU A 125 9.28 6.64 6.94
C LEU A 125 7.89 7.28 7.01
N LEU A 126 7.79 8.60 6.86
CA LEU A 126 6.51 9.32 6.84
C LEU A 126 5.61 8.85 5.69
N ALA A 127 6.17 8.72 4.48
CA ALA A 127 5.46 8.19 3.32
C ALA A 127 5.02 6.72 3.54
N SER A 128 5.88 5.92 4.17
CA SER A 128 5.56 4.52 4.49
C SER A 128 4.42 4.42 5.50
N VAL A 129 4.42 5.23 6.56
CA VAL A 129 3.35 5.24 7.58
C VAL A 129 1.99 5.53 6.94
N PHE A 130 1.95 6.48 5.99
CA PHE A 130 0.72 6.78 5.25
C PHE A 130 0.18 5.56 4.48
N ALA A 131 1.06 4.78 3.85
CA ALA A 131 0.67 3.57 3.10
C ALA A 131 0.09 2.44 3.96
N TYR A 132 0.18 2.53 5.29
CA TYR A 132 -0.36 1.54 6.24
C TYR A 132 -1.62 1.99 6.97
N GLY A 133 -2.17 3.16 6.63
CA GLY A 133 -3.47 3.57 7.13
C GLY A 133 -4.56 2.54 6.80
N GLY A 134 -5.44 2.25 7.77
CA GLY A 134 -6.52 1.27 7.64
C GLY A 134 -6.23 -0.10 8.28
N LEU A 135 -4.98 -0.36 8.70
CA LEU A 135 -4.67 -1.53 9.54
C LEU A 135 -5.41 -1.51 10.88
N GLU A 136 -5.80 -0.32 11.33
CA GLU A 136 -6.57 -0.10 12.55
C GLU A 136 -7.97 -0.72 12.46
N THR A 137 -8.56 -0.83 11.27
CA THR A 137 -9.88 -1.46 11.11
C THR A 137 -9.85 -2.93 11.51
N VAL A 138 -8.78 -3.65 11.17
CA VAL A 138 -8.61 -5.06 11.54
C VAL A 138 -8.41 -5.20 13.06
N THR A 139 -7.71 -4.26 13.69
CA THR A 139 -7.50 -4.30 15.15
C THR A 139 -8.77 -3.93 15.91
N ILE A 140 -9.57 -3.00 15.42
CA ILE A 140 -10.91 -2.66 15.96
C ILE A 140 -11.82 -3.89 15.86
N ALA A 141 -11.94 -4.51 14.69
CA ALA A 141 -12.76 -5.71 14.51
C ALA A 141 -12.29 -6.88 15.38
N ALA A 142 -10.97 -7.06 15.50
CA ALA A 142 -10.41 -8.08 16.39
C ALA A 142 -10.68 -7.79 17.88
N ALA A 143 -10.77 -6.51 18.27
CA ALA A 143 -11.11 -6.09 19.64
C ALA A 143 -12.59 -6.31 19.99
N GLU A 144 -13.45 -6.57 19.00
CA GLU A 144 -14.85 -6.95 19.20
C GLU A 144 -15.08 -8.48 19.22
N SER A 145 -14.04 -9.28 19.03
CA SER A 145 -14.12 -10.75 19.09
C SER A 145 -14.25 -11.30 20.54
N GLU A 146 -14.67 -12.56 20.68
CA GLU A 146 -14.84 -13.24 21.99
C GLU A 146 -13.56 -13.23 22.86
N HIS A 147 -12.39 -13.18 22.23
CA HIS A 147 -11.08 -13.16 22.90
C HIS A 147 -10.23 -11.98 22.41
N PRO A 148 -10.57 -10.75 22.78
CA PRO A 148 -10.06 -9.55 22.12
C PRO A 148 -8.54 -9.39 22.25
N ALA A 149 -7.97 -9.66 23.42
CA ALA A 149 -6.52 -9.59 23.62
C ALA A 149 -5.74 -10.56 22.70
N ARG A 150 -6.23 -11.80 22.56
CA ARG A 150 -5.62 -12.80 21.68
C ARG A 150 -5.89 -12.50 20.20
N GLY A 151 -7.11 -12.02 19.90
CA GLY A 151 -7.54 -11.62 18.56
C GLY A 151 -6.65 -10.51 18.01
N VAL A 152 -6.49 -9.42 18.76
CA VAL A 152 -5.64 -8.29 18.40
C VAL A 152 -4.18 -8.72 18.23
N ALA A 153 -3.62 -9.47 19.19
CA ALA A 153 -2.24 -9.95 19.09
C ALA A 153 -2.00 -10.82 17.84
N LYS A 154 -2.96 -11.68 17.50
CA LYS A 154 -2.91 -12.51 16.28
C LYS A 154 -2.99 -11.64 15.03
N ALA A 155 -3.95 -10.72 14.97
CA ALA A 155 -4.15 -9.81 13.84
C ALA A 155 -2.88 -9.01 13.55
N VAL A 156 -2.29 -8.39 14.58
CA VAL A 156 -1.03 -7.63 14.47
C VAL A 156 0.09 -8.52 13.93
N ARG A 157 0.31 -9.71 14.52
CA ARG A 157 1.38 -10.61 14.05
C ARG A 157 1.19 -11.03 12.59
N THR A 158 -0.03 -11.33 12.19
CA THR A 158 -0.32 -11.71 10.79
C THR A 158 -0.16 -10.54 9.82
N ALA A 159 -0.53 -9.33 10.24
CA ALA A 159 -0.31 -8.12 9.45
C ALA A 159 1.19 -7.85 9.28
N MET A 160 1.97 -7.91 10.37
CA MET A 160 3.42 -7.69 10.33
C MET A 160 4.13 -8.64 9.37
N TRP A 161 3.77 -9.93 9.38
CA TRP A 161 4.35 -10.89 8.44
C TRP A 161 4.03 -10.56 6.98
N ARG A 162 2.77 -10.19 6.70
CA ARG A 162 2.35 -9.79 5.34
C ARG A 162 3.08 -8.53 4.88
N ILE A 163 3.26 -7.54 5.75
CA ILE A 163 4.01 -6.32 5.46
C ILE A 163 5.49 -6.65 5.16
N ALA A 164 6.12 -7.49 5.99
CA ALA A 164 7.50 -7.90 5.78
C ALA A 164 7.68 -8.60 4.42
N VAL A 165 6.81 -9.54 4.06
CA VAL A 165 6.93 -10.30 2.80
C VAL A 165 6.56 -9.44 1.59
N PHE A 166 5.41 -8.78 1.61
CA PHE A 166 4.88 -8.13 0.41
C PHE A 166 5.42 -6.72 0.21
N TYR A 167 5.56 -5.93 1.26
CA TYR A 167 6.00 -4.55 1.13
C TYR A 167 7.52 -4.45 1.26
N VAL A 168 8.09 -4.93 2.37
CA VAL A 168 9.55 -4.83 2.57
C VAL A 168 10.27 -5.68 1.52
N GLY A 169 9.74 -6.86 1.22
CA GLY A 169 10.24 -7.70 0.13
C GLY A 169 10.16 -7.03 -1.25
N SER A 170 9.02 -6.41 -1.62
CA SER A 170 8.91 -5.73 -2.92
C SER A 170 9.83 -4.52 -3.00
N MET A 171 9.89 -3.71 -1.94
CA MET A 171 10.73 -2.52 -1.90
C MET A 171 12.21 -2.88 -2.01
N ALA A 172 12.67 -3.89 -1.27
CA ALA A 172 14.06 -4.38 -1.34
C ALA A 172 14.45 -4.82 -2.76
N VAL A 173 13.50 -5.42 -3.48
CA VAL A 173 13.67 -5.86 -4.86
C VAL A 173 13.62 -4.69 -5.86
N ILE A 174 12.78 -3.69 -5.63
CA ILE A 174 12.71 -2.48 -6.46
C ILE A 174 14.02 -1.69 -6.36
N VAL A 175 14.53 -1.44 -5.15
CA VAL A 175 15.75 -0.65 -4.96
C VAL A 175 17.03 -1.37 -5.41
N THR A 176 16.97 -2.70 -5.60
CA THR A 176 18.06 -3.47 -6.22
C THR A 176 17.99 -3.41 -7.74
N LEU A 177 16.79 -3.39 -8.32
CA LEU A 177 16.58 -3.39 -9.76
C LEU A 177 16.76 -2.02 -10.40
N VAL A 178 16.22 -0.97 -9.78
CA VAL A 178 16.17 0.37 -10.36
C VAL A 178 17.12 1.30 -9.61
N SER A 179 17.95 2.04 -10.34
CA SER A 179 18.80 3.06 -9.73
C SER A 179 17.95 4.20 -9.20
N TRP A 180 18.27 4.70 -8.01
CA TRP A 180 17.62 5.88 -7.45
C TRP A 180 17.88 7.17 -8.25
N ARG A 181 18.84 7.15 -9.18
CA ARG A 181 19.15 8.24 -10.11
C ARG A 181 18.39 8.15 -11.43
N ASP A 182 17.55 7.14 -11.60
CA ASP A 182 16.73 7.00 -12.80
C ASP A 182 15.78 8.21 -12.93
N PRO A 183 15.83 8.99 -14.03
CA PRO A 183 14.96 10.14 -14.25
C PRO A 183 13.47 9.82 -14.18
N GLU A 184 13.08 8.58 -14.48
CA GLU A 184 11.68 8.14 -14.39
C GLU A 184 11.22 7.88 -12.95
N VAL A 185 12.17 7.75 -12.00
CA VAL A 185 11.89 7.52 -10.58
C VAL A 185 12.21 8.75 -9.72
N SER A 186 13.06 9.66 -10.19
CA SER A 186 13.56 10.81 -9.41
C SER A 186 12.62 12.03 -9.37
N THR A 187 11.35 11.90 -9.79
CA THR A 187 10.33 12.97 -9.76
C THR A 187 9.46 12.87 -8.52
#